data_AF-A0A9W9IY19-F1
#
_entry.id   AF-A0A9W9IY19-F1
#
_cell.length_a   1.000
_cell.length_b   1.000
_cell.length_c   1.000
_cell.angle_alpha   90.00
_cell.angle_beta   90.00
_cell.angle_gamma   90.00
#
_symmetry.space_group_name_H-M   'P 1'
#
loop_
_entity.id
_entity.type
_entity.pdbx_description
1 polymer ?
#
loop_
_entity_poly.entity_id
_entity_poly.type
_entity_poly.pdbx_seq_one_letter_code
_entity_poly.pdbx_strand_id
1 'polypeptide(L)'
;MLQCAIYRMLRIFLITLDFWFNTDQSPFPPSQAQRIGKPSQSIPLENLTTPPFSAQPTEMPSSDLTELDTWEEIYKEECLSFKAGLETQAQILRKDPENQGVNRINDVRKKLISLSHQAERIKEVAFEMVDQTPDSVYVRTATPEWLSSRFGDPQLEQVCISMEYSLDRLAFELRSDPSMDLMVAGHLEQMTDDIEMDFL
;
A
#
# COMPACT_ATOMS: atom_id res chain seq x y z
N MET A 1 24.46 9.44 -2.86
CA MET A 1 23.46 10.45 -3.34
C MET A 1 22.97 10.09 -4.74
N LEU A 2 23.55 10.59 -5.85
CA LEU A 2 22.95 10.48 -7.20
C LEU A 2 22.70 9.04 -7.69
N GLN A 3 23.59 8.09 -7.40
CA GLN A 3 23.41 6.67 -7.77
C GLN A 3 22.18 6.02 -7.12
N CYS A 4 21.83 6.38 -5.87
CA CYS A 4 20.67 5.81 -5.17
C CYS A 4 19.35 6.27 -5.80
N ALA A 5 19.26 7.55 -6.21
CA ALA A 5 18.09 8.08 -6.90
C ALA A 5 17.88 7.42 -8.27
N ILE A 6 18.96 7.19 -9.02
CA ILE A 6 18.92 6.49 -10.31
C ILE A 6 18.50 5.03 -10.13
N TYR A 7 19.01 4.34 -9.09
CA TYR A 7 18.62 2.96 -8.78
C TYR A 7 17.14 2.85 -8.37
N ARG A 8 16.63 3.76 -7.52
CA ARG A 8 15.21 3.83 -7.14
C ARG A 8 14.30 4.06 -8.36
N MET A 9 14.64 5.02 -9.22
CA MET A 9 13.91 5.28 -10.47
C MET A 9 13.92 4.07 -11.42
N LEU A 10 15.05 3.36 -11.53
CA LEU A 10 15.14 2.12 -12.33
C LEU A 10 14.32 0.97 -11.73
N ARG A 11 14.29 0.80 -10.40
CA ARG A 11 13.47 -0.23 -9.72
C ARG A 11 11.98 0.01 -9.99
N ILE A 12 11.49 1.24 -9.79
CA ILE A 12 10.09 1.62 -10.08
C ILE A 12 9.73 1.42 -11.56
N PHE A 13 10.64 1.76 -12.48
CA PHE A 13 10.43 1.58 -13.91
C PHE A 13 10.39 0.11 -14.33
N LEU A 14 11.21 -0.76 -13.73
CA LEU A 14 11.20 -2.20 -14.01
C LEU A 14 9.93 -2.89 -13.47
N ILE A 15 9.51 -2.56 -12.24
CA ILE A 15 8.30 -3.12 -11.63
C ILE A 15 7.04 -2.76 -12.42
N THR A 16 6.94 -1.51 -12.89
CA THR A 16 5.82 -1.08 -13.75
C THR A 16 5.86 -1.70 -15.16
N LEU A 17 7.05 -2.08 -15.65
CA LEU A 17 7.21 -2.81 -16.91
C LEU A 17 6.72 -4.25 -16.80
N ASP A 18 7.09 -4.97 -15.74
CA ASP A 18 6.64 -6.35 -15.49
C ASP A 18 5.13 -6.44 -15.28
N PHE A 19 4.52 -5.42 -14.66
CA PHE A 19 3.07 -5.31 -14.53
C PHE A 19 2.36 -5.15 -15.89
N TRP A 20 2.95 -4.41 -16.84
CA TRP A 20 2.39 -4.23 -18.19
C TRP A 20 2.64 -5.41 -19.14
N PHE A 21 3.77 -6.11 -19.03
CA PHE A 21 4.10 -7.23 -19.92
C PHE A 21 3.47 -8.56 -19.52
N ASN A 22 3.17 -8.78 -18.24
CA ASN A 22 2.52 -10.02 -17.78
C ASN A 22 1.00 -10.06 -17.97
N THR A 23 0.37 -8.97 -18.45
CA THR A 23 -1.07 -8.92 -18.73
C THR A 23 -1.51 -9.52 -20.07
N ASP A 24 -0.59 -9.84 -20.99
CA ASP A 24 -0.93 -10.10 -22.41
C ASP A 24 -0.42 -11.46 -22.97
N GLN A 25 -0.57 -12.56 -22.21
CA GLN A 25 -0.45 -13.92 -22.75
C GLN A 25 -1.64 -14.83 -22.42
N SER A 26 -2.72 -14.65 -23.21
CA SER A 26 -3.79 -15.65 -23.35
C SER A 26 -3.57 -16.50 -24.61
N PRO A 27 -3.60 -17.85 -24.54
CA PRO A 27 -3.42 -18.69 -25.71
C PRO A 27 -4.73 -18.94 -26.49
N PHE A 28 -4.79 -18.35 -27.69
CA PHE A 28 -5.52 -18.76 -28.92
C PHE A 28 -7.02 -18.36 -29.15
N PRO A 29 -7.45 -18.25 -30.43
CA PRO A 29 -8.68 -17.56 -30.89
C PRO A 29 -9.65 -18.55 -31.64
N PRO A 30 -10.56 -18.16 -32.57
CA PRO A 30 -11.22 -16.86 -32.88
C PRO A 30 -12.77 -16.94 -32.93
N SER A 31 -13.47 -15.80 -32.99
CA SER A 31 -14.70 -15.68 -33.80
C SER A 31 -15.12 -14.22 -34.04
N GLN A 32 -15.80 -13.98 -35.17
CA GLN A 32 -16.17 -12.65 -35.68
C GLN A 32 -17.45 -12.11 -35.05
N ALA A 33 -17.50 -10.80 -34.75
CA ALA A 33 -18.73 -10.00 -34.86
C ALA A 33 -18.39 -8.52 -35.12
N GLN A 34 -19.17 -7.88 -35.99
CA GLN A 34 -18.89 -6.57 -36.58
C GLN A 34 -20.11 -5.65 -36.43
N ARG A 35 -19.92 -4.42 -35.90
CA ARG A 35 -20.66 -3.15 -36.16
C ARG A 35 -20.44 -2.17 -34.99
N ILE A 36 -19.83 -1.00 -35.20
CA ILE A 36 -20.37 0.24 -35.80
C ILE A 36 -21.38 0.95 -34.89
N GLY A 37 -21.03 2.16 -34.42
CA GLY A 37 -21.92 3.11 -33.74
C GLY A 37 -21.16 4.21 -32.98
N LYS A 38 -21.01 5.41 -33.58
CA LYS A 38 -20.42 6.63 -32.96
C LYS A 38 -21.54 7.68 -32.67
N PRO A 39 -21.28 8.88 -32.10
CA PRO A 39 -22.17 9.50 -31.11
C PRO A 39 -22.95 10.74 -31.62
N SER A 40 -23.65 11.44 -30.72
CA SER A 40 -24.17 12.81 -30.87
C SER A 40 -24.00 13.52 -29.51
N GLN A 41 -23.45 14.74 -29.36
CA GLN A 41 -23.87 16.06 -29.86
C GLN A 41 -25.30 16.43 -29.42
N SER A 42 -25.62 17.64 -28.91
CA SER A 42 -24.87 18.92 -28.82
C SER A 42 -25.42 19.88 -27.73
N ILE A 43 -24.65 20.94 -27.41
CA ILE A 43 -25.04 22.10 -26.58
C ILE A 43 -25.86 23.12 -27.42
N PRO A 44 -26.64 24.03 -26.80
CA PRO A 44 -26.45 25.45 -27.10
C PRO A 44 -26.34 26.37 -25.86
N LEU A 45 -25.67 27.50 -26.06
CA LEU A 45 -25.32 28.57 -25.11
C LEU A 45 -26.26 29.78 -25.28
N GLU A 46 -26.44 30.58 -24.22
CA GLU A 46 -26.83 32.02 -24.12
C GLU A 46 -27.72 32.25 -22.86
N ASN A 47 -27.65 33.31 -22.07
CA ASN A 47 -27.20 34.69 -22.33
C ASN A 47 -26.47 35.36 -21.13
N LEU A 48 -25.75 36.46 -21.41
CA LEU A 48 -25.07 37.34 -20.43
C LEU A 48 -26.04 38.33 -19.74
N THR A 49 -25.76 38.72 -18.49
CA THR A 49 -25.83 40.11 -17.94
C THR A 49 -25.38 40.15 -16.47
N THR A 50 -24.54 41.14 -16.10
CA THR A 50 -24.07 41.44 -14.72
C THR A 50 -23.60 42.91 -14.62
N PRO A 51 -23.37 43.47 -13.40
CA PRO A 51 -23.74 43.01 -12.06
C PRO A 51 -24.83 43.97 -11.48
N PRO A 52 -24.68 44.89 -10.48
CA PRO A 52 -23.60 45.23 -9.53
C PRO A 52 -23.99 45.17 -8.02
N PHE A 53 -22.96 45.34 -7.17
CA PHE A 53 -22.99 45.90 -5.80
C PHE A 53 -23.70 45.15 -4.63
N SER A 54 -22.90 44.49 -3.79
CA SER A 54 -22.62 44.96 -2.42
C SER A 54 -21.47 44.18 -1.78
N ALA A 55 -20.72 44.87 -0.90
CA ALA A 55 -19.59 44.27 -0.19
C ALA A 55 -20.03 43.67 1.15
N GLN A 56 -19.59 42.45 1.44
CA GLN A 56 -19.40 41.95 2.79
C GLN A 56 -17.97 41.41 2.88
N PRO A 57 -17.15 41.85 3.85
CA PRO A 57 -15.98 41.08 4.23
C PRO A 57 -16.50 39.84 4.97
N THR A 58 -16.60 38.73 4.25
CA THR A 58 -16.75 37.42 4.88
C THR A 58 -15.56 37.24 5.83
N GLU A 59 -15.83 37.20 7.13
CA GLU A 59 -14.86 36.77 8.12
C GLU A 59 -14.26 35.45 7.63
N MET A 60 -12.93 35.39 7.46
CA MET A 60 -12.32 34.12 7.09
C MET A 60 -12.68 33.12 8.20
N PRO A 61 -13.40 32.02 7.91
CA PRO A 61 -13.33 30.90 8.83
C PRO A 61 -11.84 30.59 8.92
N SER A 62 -11.31 30.62 10.14
CA SER A 62 -9.96 30.14 10.44
C SER A 62 -9.79 28.86 9.65
N SER A 63 -8.92 28.85 8.64
CA SER A 63 -8.62 27.62 7.92
C SER A 63 -8.26 26.61 9.00
N ASP A 64 -9.00 25.51 9.06
CA ASP A 64 -8.58 24.37 9.85
C ASP A 64 -7.11 24.15 9.49
N LEU A 65 -6.24 24.28 10.50
CA LEU A 65 -4.87 23.83 10.39
C LEU A 65 -5.04 22.34 10.14
N THR A 66 -4.93 21.97 8.87
CA THR A 66 -4.80 20.59 8.44
C THR A 66 -3.65 20.07 9.27
N GLU A 67 -3.95 19.14 10.19
CA GLU A 67 -2.91 18.49 10.99
C GLU A 67 -1.89 17.99 9.97
N LEU A 68 -0.69 18.56 10.04
CA LEU A 68 0.42 18.10 9.22
C LEU A 68 0.86 16.81 9.90
N ASP A 69 0.26 15.70 9.45
CA ASP A 69 0.52 14.36 9.96
C ASP A 69 2.02 14.21 10.18
N THR A 70 2.41 14.05 11.45
CA THR A 70 3.82 13.92 11.79
C THR A 70 4.37 12.64 11.18
N TRP A 71 5.67 12.59 10.90
CA TRP A 71 6.28 11.34 10.41
C TRP A 71 6.07 10.15 11.35
N GLU A 72 5.90 10.41 12.65
CA GLU A 72 5.51 9.42 13.65
C GLU A 72 4.07 8.91 13.43
N GLU A 73 3.10 9.79 13.18
CA GLU A 73 1.71 9.42 12.87
C GLU A 73 1.60 8.66 11.54
N ILE A 74 2.32 9.09 10.49
CA ILE A 74 2.36 8.39 9.19
C ILE A 74 2.97 6.99 9.36
N TYR A 75 4.08 6.86 10.11
CA TYR A 75 4.69 5.55 10.39
C TYR A 75 3.74 4.64 11.18
N LYS A 76 3.06 5.19 12.18
CA LYS A 76 2.06 4.50 12.99
C LYS A 76 0.86 4.04 12.16
N GLU A 77 0.33 4.88 11.27
CA GLU A 77 -0.79 4.54 10.40
C GLU A 77 -0.43 3.40 9.45
N GLU A 78 0.73 3.47 8.77
CA GLU A 78 1.19 2.42 7.87
C GLU A 78 1.32 1.07 8.59
N CYS A 79 1.89 1.05 9.81
CA CYS A 79 2.02 -0.18 10.60
C CYS A 79 0.66 -0.72 11.08
N LEU A 80 -0.26 0.14 11.55
CA LEU A 80 -1.62 -0.27 11.94
C LEU A 80 -2.43 -0.80 10.76
N SER A 81 -2.35 -0.13 9.62
CA SER A 81 -3.01 -0.48 8.36
C SER A 81 -2.53 -1.83 7.82
N PHE A 82 -1.21 -2.06 7.86
CA PHE A 82 -0.59 -3.33 7.48
C PHE A 82 -1.02 -4.48 8.41
N LYS A 83 -0.95 -4.27 9.74
CA LYS A 83 -1.38 -5.27 10.74
C LYS A 83 -2.86 -5.65 10.59
N ALA A 84 -3.75 -4.67 10.47
CA ALA A 84 -5.17 -4.91 10.21
C ALA A 84 -5.41 -5.62 8.86
N GLY A 85 -4.57 -5.34 7.86
CA GLY A 85 -4.56 -6.03 6.57
C GLY A 85 -4.25 -7.53 6.71
N LEU A 86 -3.17 -7.88 7.42
CA LEU A 86 -2.77 -9.26 7.71
C LEU A 86 -3.87 -10.02 8.46
N GLU A 87 -4.37 -9.45 9.56
CA GLU A 87 -5.46 -10.02 10.38
C GLU A 87 -6.72 -10.28 9.54
N THR A 88 -7.12 -9.31 8.71
CA THR A 88 -8.28 -9.45 7.81
C THR A 88 -8.09 -10.60 6.82
N GLN A 89 -6.89 -10.73 6.22
CA GLN A 89 -6.63 -11.80 5.25
C GLN A 89 -6.61 -13.18 5.92
N ALA A 90 -6.00 -13.30 7.11
CA ALA A 90 -6.02 -14.53 7.90
C ALA A 90 -7.47 -14.97 8.25
N GLN A 91 -8.31 -14.01 8.64
CA GLN A 91 -9.72 -14.26 8.94
C GLN A 91 -10.51 -14.70 7.69
N ILE A 92 -10.27 -14.09 6.52
CA ILE A 92 -10.91 -14.48 5.26
C ILE A 92 -10.52 -15.91 4.88
N LEU A 93 -9.23 -16.25 4.94
CA LEU A 93 -8.73 -17.60 4.63
C LEU A 93 -9.33 -18.66 5.57
N ARG A 94 -9.44 -18.39 6.87
CA ARG A 94 -9.97 -19.35 7.86
C ARG A 94 -11.47 -19.56 7.81
N LYS A 95 -12.26 -18.51 7.58
CA LYS A 95 -13.71 -18.53 7.82
C LYS A 95 -14.57 -18.32 6.59
N ASP A 96 -13.99 -17.82 5.48
CA ASP A 96 -14.71 -17.41 4.28
C ASP A 96 -16.02 -16.65 4.62
N PRO A 97 -15.94 -15.52 5.35
CA PRO A 97 -17.11 -14.87 5.97
C PRO A 97 -18.17 -14.41 4.94
N GLU A 98 -17.74 -14.20 3.69
CA GLU A 98 -18.58 -13.81 2.57
C GLU A 98 -19.01 -15.00 1.69
N ASN A 99 -18.61 -16.23 2.03
CA ASN A 99 -18.90 -17.47 1.30
C ASN A 99 -18.49 -17.41 -0.19
N GLN A 100 -17.36 -16.76 -0.49
CA GLN A 100 -16.87 -16.55 -1.85
C GLN A 100 -16.21 -17.80 -2.46
N GLY A 101 -15.91 -18.82 -1.65
CA GLY A 101 -15.25 -20.05 -2.10
C GLY A 101 -13.88 -19.76 -2.69
N VAL A 102 -13.60 -20.30 -3.88
CA VAL A 102 -12.31 -20.15 -4.56
C VAL A 102 -11.99 -18.69 -4.93
N ASN A 103 -12.99 -17.82 -5.07
CA ASN A 103 -12.76 -16.40 -5.39
C ASN A 103 -12.00 -15.68 -4.27
N ARG A 104 -12.24 -16.04 -2.99
CA ARG A 104 -11.52 -15.48 -1.84
C ARG A 104 -10.01 -15.62 -1.97
N ILE A 105 -9.54 -16.76 -2.53
CA ILE A 105 -8.11 -17.06 -2.68
C ILE A 105 -7.45 -16.12 -3.68
N ASN A 106 -8.17 -15.76 -4.76
CA ASN A 106 -7.65 -14.80 -5.75
C ASN A 106 -7.58 -13.37 -5.18
N ASP A 107 -8.52 -12.97 -4.34
CA ASP A 107 -8.56 -11.63 -3.76
C ASP A 107 -7.60 -11.49 -2.57
N VAL A 108 -7.51 -12.50 -1.70
CA VAL A 108 -6.44 -12.60 -0.68
C VAL A 108 -5.07 -12.53 -1.36
N ARG A 109 -4.83 -13.30 -2.44
CA ARG A 109 -3.54 -13.25 -3.16
C ARG A 109 -3.19 -11.85 -3.64
N LYS A 110 -4.14 -11.10 -4.22
CA LYS A 110 -3.91 -9.70 -4.62
C LYS A 110 -3.59 -8.84 -3.39
N LYS A 111 -4.27 -9.06 -2.27
CA LYS A 111 -4.04 -8.27 -1.05
C LYS A 111 -2.70 -8.62 -0.39
N LEU A 112 -2.22 -9.87 -0.45
CA LEU A 112 -0.86 -10.22 0.00
C LEU A 112 0.23 -9.49 -0.81
N ILE A 113 0.09 -9.39 -2.13
CA ILE A 113 1.00 -8.59 -2.98
C ILE A 113 0.87 -7.08 -2.70
N SER A 114 -0.31 -6.60 -2.31
CA SER A 114 -0.46 -5.23 -1.83
C SER A 114 0.19 -5.00 -0.46
N LEU A 115 0.25 -6.04 0.38
CA LEU A 115 0.87 -5.99 1.71
C LEU A 115 2.41 -6.12 1.61
N SER A 116 2.96 -6.90 0.68
CA SER A 116 4.42 -6.95 0.48
C SER A 116 5.00 -5.59 0.11
N HIS A 117 4.35 -4.86 -0.80
CA HIS A 117 4.70 -3.45 -1.07
C HIS A 117 4.50 -2.52 0.14
N GLN A 118 3.52 -2.79 1.00
CA GLN A 118 3.32 -2.00 2.23
C GLN A 118 4.43 -2.25 3.26
N ALA A 119 5.02 -3.45 3.31
CA ALA A 119 6.20 -3.73 4.12
C ALA A 119 7.43 -2.91 3.66
N GLU A 120 7.64 -2.74 2.35
CA GLU A 120 8.65 -1.81 1.83
C GLU A 120 8.33 -0.35 2.22
N ARG A 121 7.06 0.05 2.11
CA ARG A 121 6.59 1.40 2.47
C ARG A 121 6.81 1.73 3.95
N ILE A 122 6.51 0.80 4.86
CA ILE A 122 6.77 0.93 6.30
C ILE A 122 8.24 1.26 6.58
N LYS A 123 9.16 0.55 5.91
CA LYS A 123 10.61 0.82 6.01
C LYS A 123 10.98 2.22 5.52
N GLU A 124 10.46 2.64 4.36
CA GLU A 124 10.73 3.97 3.81
C GLU A 124 10.28 5.08 4.77
N VAL A 125 9.05 4.99 5.30
CA VAL A 125 8.48 5.98 6.21
C VAL A 125 9.25 6.00 7.55
N ALA A 126 9.67 4.85 8.08
CA ALA A 126 10.47 4.79 9.30
C ALA A 126 11.82 5.49 9.15
N PHE A 127 12.50 5.31 8.01
CA PHE A 127 13.77 5.99 7.75
C PHE A 127 13.60 7.49 7.50
N GLU A 128 12.52 7.90 6.82
CA GLU A 128 12.19 9.32 6.65
C GLU A 128 11.85 9.98 8.00
N MET A 129 11.14 9.29 8.90
CA MET A 129 10.89 9.73 10.28
C MET A 129 12.21 9.96 11.05
N VAL A 130 13.18 9.06 10.92
CA VAL A 130 14.50 9.21 11.56
C VAL A 130 15.29 10.38 10.97
N ASP A 131 15.25 10.59 9.65
CA ASP A 131 15.99 11.69 8.98
C ASP A 131 15.37 13.07 9.25
N GLN A 132 14.03 13.16 9.21
CA GLN A 132 13.28 14.42 9.35
C GLN A 132 12.99 14.79 10.81
N THR A 133 12.87 13.81 11.72
CA THR A 133 12.56 14.03 13.15
C THR A 133 13.50 13.30 14.12
N PRO A 134 14.84 13.42 13.99
CA PRO A 134 15.82 12.68 14.79
C PRO A 134 15.77 13.00 16.30
N ASP A 135 15.32 14.21 16.66
CA ASP A 135 15.18 14.65 18.05
C ASP A 135 13.81 14.32 18.68
N SER A 136 12.90 13.69 17.94
CA SER A 136 11.59 13.27 18.44
C SER A 136 11.72 12.34 19.66
N VAL A 137 10.71 12.35 20.53
CA VAL A 137 10.70 11.42 21.68
C VAL A 137 10.76 9.98 21.16
N TYR A 138 9.95 9.65 20.16
CA TYR A 138 9.93 8.33 19.54
C TYR A 138 11.30 7.88 19.04
N VAL A 139 11.96 8.62 18.14
CA VAL A 139 13.28 8.21 17.59
C VAL A 139 14.36 8.09 18.68
N ARG A 140 14.21 8.83 19.78
CA ARG A 140 15.14 8.78 20.93
C ARG A 140 14.82 7.68 21.95
N THR A 141 13.59 7.17 22.00
CA THR A 141 13.17 6.08 22.89
C THR A 141 13.08 4.73 22.19
N ALA A 142 12.91 4.72 20.86
CA ALA A 142 12.90 3.52 20.03
C ALA A 142 14.15 2.68 20.30
N THR A 143 13.96 1.36 20.34
CA THR A 143 15.00 0.42 20.74
C THR A 143 16.26 0.64 19.89
N PRO A 144 17.45 0.87 20.48
CA PRO A 144 18.64 1.27 19.72
C PRO A 144 19.01 0.32 18.58
N GLU A 145 18.64 -0.96 18.67
CA GLU A 145 18.94 -1.98 17.65
C GLU A 145 17.93 -1.98 16.49
N TRP A 146 16.71 -1.46 16.71
CA TRP A 146 15.62 -1.42 15.72
C TRP A 146 15.95 -0.49 14.54
N LEU A 147 16.42 0.72 14.86
CA LEU A 147 16.69 1.80 13.90
C LEU A 147 18.20 2.11 13.70
N SER A 148 19.10 1.63 14.56
CA SER A 148 20.53 1.96 14.41
C SER A 148 21.28 0.98 13.53
N SER A 149 21.83 1.50 12.44
CA SER A 149 22.78 0.80 11.56
C SER A 149 24.17 0.54 12.22
N ARG A 150 24.35 0.83 13.51
CA ARG A 150 25.66 0.79 14.19
C ARG A 150 26.34 -0.60 14.18
N PHE A 151 25.59 -1.67 13.92
CA PHE A 151 26.08 -3.05 13.84
C PHE A 151 25.74 -3.77 12.53
N GLY A 152 25.11 -3.11 11.54
CA GLY A 152 24.68 -3.73 10.29
C GLY A 152 23.55 -2.96 9.59
N ASP A 153 22.79 -3.63 8.73
CA ASP A 153 21.49 -3.12 8.27
C ASP A 153 20.53 -3.06 9.48
N PRO A 154 19.73 -1.99 9.68
CA PRO A 154 18.82 -1.87 10.82
C PRO A 154 17.89 -3.09 10.94
N GLN A 155 17.58 -3.53 12.15
CA GLN A 155 16.73 -4.71 12.37
C GLN A 155 15.36 -4.55 11.69
N LEU A 156 14.79 -3.34 11.72
CA LEU A 156 13.56 -3.00 10.99
C LEU A 156 13.67 -3.26 9.47
N GLU A 157 14.78 -2.94 8.83
CA GLU A 157 14.96 -3.19 7.39
C GLU A 157 14.99 -4.69 7.09
N GLN A 158 15.66 -5.49 7.92
CA GLN A 158 15.69 -6.95 7.79
C GLN A 158 14.31 -7.56 7.99
N VAL A 159 13.53 -7.07 8.97
CA VAL A 159 12.16 -7.48 9.24
C VAL A 159 11.24 -7.14 8.05
N CYS A 160 11.27 -5.90 7.57
CA CYS A 160 10.48 -5.47 6.41
C CYS A 160 10.80 -6.25 5.13
N ILE A 161 12.09 -6.51 4.84
CA ILE A 161 12.51 -7.33 3.67
C ILE A 161 12.03 -8.79 3.83
N SER A 162 12.10 -9.34 5.04
CA SER A 162 11.60 -10.69 5.34
C SER A 162 10.08 -10.78 5.12
N MET A 163 9.33 -9.77 5.56
CA MET A 163 7.88 -9.67 5.36
C MET A 163 7.51 -9.50 3.89
N GLU A 164 8.17 -8.59 3.15
CA GLU A 164 8.03 -8.39 1.69
C GLU A 164 8.14 -9.72 0.95
N TYR A 165 9.28 -10.42 1.12
CA TYR A 165 9.55 -11.70 0.49
C TYR A 165 8.57 -12.80 0.89
N SER A 166 8.20 -12.87 2.18
CA SER A 166 7.33 -13.92 2.68
C SER A 166 5.89 -13.75 2.18
N LEU A 167 5.38 -12.52 2.09
CA LEU A 167 4.04 -12.24 1.57
C LEU A 167 3.92 -12.56 0.07
N ASP A 168 4.93 -12.22 -0.73
CA ASP A 168 4.99 -12.60 -2.15
C ASP A 168 5.05 -14.13 -2.32
N ARG A 169 5.84 -14.81 -1.49
CA ARG A 169 5.93 -16.28 -1.49
C ARG A 169 4.59 -16.92 -1.11
N LEU A 170 3.92 -16.46 -0.06
CA LEU A 170 2.62 -16.97 0.36
C LEU A 170 1.53 -16.72 -0.70
N ALA A 171 1.60 -15.59 -1.41
CA ALA A 171 0.75 -15.29 -2.56
C ALA A 171 0.97 -16.28 -3.72
N PHE A 172 2.23 -16.68 -3.96
CA PHE A 172 2.57 -17.70 -4.95
C PHE A 172 2.14 -19.11 -4.52
N GLU A 173 2.28 -19.46 -3.24
CA GLU A 173 1.85 -20.76 -2.69
C GLU A 173 0.32 -20.92 -2.77
N LEU A 174 -0.46 -19.91 -2.35
CA LEU A 174 -1.93 -19.88 -2.52
C LEU A 174 -2.38 -19.97 -3.99
N ARG A 175 -1.60 -19.43 -4.94
CA ARG A 175 -1.87 -19.56 -6.38
C ARG A 175 -1.68 -20.99 -6.87
N SER A 176 -0.66 -21.67 -6.33
CA SER A 176 -0.23 -23.00 -6.76
C SER A 176 -1.09 -24.10 -6.14
N ASP A 177 -1.44 -23.94 -4.86
CA ASP A 177 -2.29 -24.87 -4.11
C ASP A 177 -3.24 -24.11 -3.17
N PRO A 178 -4.53 -23.96 -3.55
CA PRO A 178 -5.54 -23.33 -2.72
C PRO A 178 -5.84 -24.06 -1.39
N SER A 179 -5.42 -25.31 -1.21
CA SER A 179 -5.60 -26.05 0.06
C SER A 179 -4.61 -25.62 1.15
N MET A 180 -3.64 -24.77 0.82
CA MET A 180 -2.70 -24.16 1.76
C MET A 180 -3.30 -22.94 2.49
N ASP A 181 -4.59 -22.63 2.32
CA ASP A 181 -5.25 -21.46 2.90
C ASP A 181 -5.12 -21.36 4.43
N LEU A 182 -5.33 -22.46 5.15
CA LEU A 182 -5.13 -22.51 6.61
C LEU A 182 -3.65 -22.37 7.03
N MET A 183 -2.71 -22.85 6.21
CA MET A 183 -1.28 -22.70 6.47
C MET A 183 -0.86 -21.24 6.32
N VAL A 184 -1.26 -20.61 5.21
CA VAL A 184 -0.99 -19.19 4.97
C VAL A 184 -1.66 -18.32 6.03
N ALA A 185 -2.90 -18.61 6.44
CA ALA A 185 -3.54 -17.87 7.54
C ALA A 185 -2.72 -17.90 8.84
N GLY A 186 -2.11 -19.04 9.18
CA GLY A 186 -1.21 -19.15 10.33
C GLY A 186 0.06 -18.30 10.19
N HIS A 187 0.66 -18.23 9.00
CA HIS A 187 1.81 -17.35 8.74
C HIS A 187 1.45 -15.86 8.84
N LEU A 188 0.27 -15.45 8.37
CA LEU A 188 -0.17 -14.05 8.47
C LEU A 188 -0.40 -13.63 9.93
N GLU A 189 -0.96 -14.53 10.75
CA GLU A 189 -1.13 -14.30 12.19
C GLU A 189 0.23 -14.22 12.91
N GLN A 190 1.19 -15.06 12.55
CA GLN A 190 2.55 -14.94 13.09
C GLN A 190 3.19 -13.60 12.70
N MET A 191 3.07 -13.16 11.43
CA MET A 191 3.58 -11.83 11.02
C MET A 191 2.89 -10.68 11.75
N THR A 192 1.58 -10.81 12.05
CA THR A 192 0.84 -9.86 12.88
C THR A 192 1.44 -9.72 14.29
N ASP A 193 1.95 -10.80 14.87
CA ASP A 193 2.60 -10.81 16.18
C ASP A 193 4.08 -10.36 16.11
N ASP A 194 4.78 -10.66 15.02
CA ASP A 194 6.18 -10.28 14.78
C ASP A 194 6.36 -8.75 14.50
N ILE A 195 5.28 -8.01 14.22
CA ILE A 195 5.29 -6.54 14.13
C ILE A 195 5.27 -5.96 15.56
N GLU A 196 6.45 -5.63 16.09
CA GLU A 196 6.57 -4.82 17.30
C GLU A 196 5.98 -3.41 17.04
N MET A 197 4.84 -3.15 17.67
CA MET A 197 4.22 -1.83 17.72
C MET A 197 4.70 -1.11 18.98
N ASP A 198 5.81 -0.37 18.88
CA ASP A 198 6.36 0.54 19.91
C ASP A 198 5.42 1.74 20.24
N PHE A 199 4.13 1.63 19.95
CA PHE A 199 3.11 2.69 19.94
C PHE A 199 1.99 2.49 20.99
N LEU A 200 2.31 1.87 22.13
CA LEU A 200 1.43 1.65 23.29
C LEU A 200 1.50 2.79 24.31
#